data_AF-A0A0K3A9T9-F1
#
_entry.id   AF-A0A0K3A9T9-F1
#
_cell.length_a   1.000
_cell.length_b   1.000
_cell.length_c   1.000
_cell.angle_alpha   90.00
_cell.angle_beta   90.00
_cell.angle_gamma   90.00
#
_symmetry.space_group_name_H-M   'P 1'
#
loop_
_entity.id
_entity.type
_entity.pdbx_description
1 polymer ?
#
loop_
_entity_poly.entity_id
_entity_poly.type
_entity_poly.pdbx_seq_one_letter_code
_entity_poly.pdbx_strand_id
1 'polypeptide(L)'
;MFANDGTASGTAVALLARPGQARERLREALHQVGASIVLEDDPTAIDAQTLADAAPDAVLIALEPAIEDAVERLDSALDLPGLTVIFDEAELAARREGWEAQRWARHLAAKLQGHQDVLPPGRETDTGLQPDPGLPATPAQLHAGAPIGFHVEEAASFATTVPGDSFYAWQPPADVAPGFEDLQFASAEAAAAAGEAAAMPPLAMPAQAPAASAAPASTPPPLPASAWSLVDDDAPLLVQARAPLSQMQISTEGLSLVALESEQESAIDNPATAAAAAKVAQGAVLVMAGIGGPDAIRRLLAALPADFPQPLLVQLRLDGGRYGNLVKQIARVSALPVLLAEAGQTVGVGNVYILPDDIGVRSGDTAGLRFVAQQAGASVVGGLPAAHSAVLLLSGSDPHQVEDVLALAAQGAWVAGQTGDGCYDPAAAAQLIGRGHPGGDPVQLAQALSARWGG
;
A
#
# COMPACT_ATOMS: atom_id res chain seq x y z
N MET A 1 -6.27 -50.80 -17.43
CA MET A 1 -6.25 -50.35 -16.02
C MET A 1 -4.82 -49.94 -15.73
N PHE A 2 -4.45 -48.71 -16.07
CA PHE A 2 -3.13 -48.17 -15.78
C PHE A 2 -3.21 -47.47 -14.42
N ALA A 3 -2.60 -48.08 -13.41
CA ALA A 3 -2.39 -47.43 -12.12
C ALA A 3 -1.32 -46.36 -12.32
N ASN A 4 -1.74 -45.10 -12.20
CA ASN A 4 -0.86 -43.94 -12.22
C ASN A 4 -0.64 -43.56 -10.75
N ASP A 5 0.18 -44.33 -10.04
CA ASP A 5 0.68 -43.93 -8.71
C ASP A 5 1.85 -42.97 -8.94
N GLY A 6 1.51 -41.72 -9.25
CA GLY A 6 2.45 -40.61 -9.17
C GLY A 6 2.70 -40.28 -7.70
N THR A 7 3.67 -40.95 -7.07
CA THR A 7 4.26 -40.46 -5.83
C THR A 7 4.92 -39.12 -6.14
N ALA A 8 4.32 -38.02 -5.70
CA ALA A 8 4.94 -36.71 -5.74
C ALA A 8 6.18 -36.75 -4.83
N SER A 9 7.34 -37.07 -5.41
CA SER A 9 8.62 -37.07 -4.69
C SER A 9 9.03 -35.62 -4.50
N GLY A 10 8.89 -35.11 -3.28
CA GLY A 10 9.43 -33.80 -2.91
C GLY A 10 10.95 -33.77 -3.07
N THR A 11 11.51 -32.59 -3.33
CA THR A 11 12.97 -32.37 -3.44
C THR A 11 13.68 -32.95 -2.21
N ALA A 12 14.70 -33.77 -2.42
CA ALA A 12 15.51 -34.33 -1.32
C ALA A 12 16.47 -33.27 -0.77
N VAL A 13 16.33 -32.92 0.50
CA VAL A 13 17.10 -31.84 1.14
C VAL A 13 17.91 -32.38 2.33
N ALA A 14 19.19 -32.04 2.39
CA ALA A 14 20.01 -32.21 3.58
C ALA A 14 19.97 -30.91 4.41
N LEU A 15 19.57 -30.99 5.68
CA LEU A 15 19.56 -29.87 6.62
C LEU A 15 20.79 -29.96 7.55
N LEU A 16 21.74 -29.04 7.38
CA LEU A 16 22.94 -28.95 8.21
C LEU A 16 22.82 -27.78 9.19
N ALA A 17 22.58 -28.10 10.45
CA ALA A 17 22.43 -27.11 11.51
C ALA A 17 22.74 -27.71 12.89
N ARG A 18 23.33 -26.92 13.78
CA ARG A 18 23.52 -27.31 15.17
C ARG A 18 22.16 -27.51 15.87
N PRO A 19 22.06 -28.41 16.87
CA PRO A 19 20.83 -28.56 17.65
C PRO A 19 20.41 -27.24 18.29
N GLY A 20 19.18 -26.79 18.01
CA GLY A 20 18.66 -25.53 18.53
C GLY A 20 17.45 -25.00 17.75
N GLN A 21 16.95 -23.83 18.15
CA GLN A 21 15.73 -23.22 17.60
C GLN A 21 15.84 -22.95 16.09
N ALA A 22 17.01 -22.58 15.59
CA ALA A 22 17.25 -22.37 14.16
C ALA A 22 16.94 -23.63 13.35
N ARG A 23 17.49 -24.77 13.76
CA ARG A 23 17.28 -26.08 13.12
C ARG A 23 15.81 -26.47 13.13
N GLU A 24 15.11 -26.26 14.26
CA GLU A 24 13.68 -26.52 14.36
C GLU A 24 12.86 -25.69 13.35
N ARG A 25 13.16 -24.40 13.21
CA ARG A 25 12.44 -23.50 12.30
C ARG A 25 12.70 -23.82 10.83
N LEU A 26 13.93 -24.15 10.48
CA LEU A 26 14.27 -24.57 9.11
C LEU A 26 13.59 -25.90 8.76
N ARG A 27 13.54 -26.85 9.70
CA ARG A 27 12.83 -28.11 9.52
C ARG A 27 11.32 -27.90 9.31
N GLU A 28 10.70 -27.05 10.12
CA GLU A 28 9.28 -26.69 9.98
C GLU A 28 8.98 -26.09 8.61
N ALA A 29 9.84 -25.18 8.14
CA ALA A 29 9.69 -24.57 6.83
C ALA A 29 9.89 -25.57 5.67
N LEU A 30 10.86 -26.49 5.76
CA LEU A 30 11.04 -27.55 4.77
C LEU A 30 9.81 -28.46 4.68
N HIS A 31 9.24 -28.86 5.82
CA HIS A 31 7.99 -29.61 5.85
C HIS A 31 6.82 -28.82 5.25
N GLN A 32 6.73 -27.52 5.53
CA GLN A 32 5.67 -26.67 4.97
C GLN A 32 5.73 -26.60 3.44
N VAL A 33 6.93 -26.63 2.87
CA VAL A 33 7.18 -26.60 1.42
C VAL A 33 7.01 -27.98 0.77
N GLY A 34 6.90 -29.04 1.56
CA GLY A 34 6.82 -30.43 1.06
C GLY A 34 8.15 -31.00 0.60
N ALA A 35 9.28 -30.46 1.09
CA ALA A 35 10.60 -31.02 0.86
C ALA A 35 10.81 -32.29 1.71
N SER A 36 11.56 -33.26 1.18
CA SER A 36 11.90 -34.48 1.89
C SER A 36 13.27 -34.33 2.55
N ILE A 37 13.33 -34.39 3.88
CA ILE A 37 14.60 -34.28 4.60
C ILE A 37 15.29 -35.65 4.60
N VAL A 38 16.35 -35.80 3.81
CA VAL A 38 17.11 -37.06 3.67
C VAL A 38 18.23 -37.20 4.70
N LEU A 39 18.71 -36.06 5.22
CA LEU A 39 19.78 -35.99 6.19
C LEU A 39 19.59 -34.75 7.06
N GLU A 40 19.74 -34.92 8.37
CA GLU A 40 19.60 -33.82 9.34
C GLU A 40 20.67 -33.96 10.41
N ASP A 41 21.73 -33.16 10.35
CA ASP A 41 22.85 -33.29 11.29
C ASP A 41 23.58 -31.98 11.59
N ASP A 42 24.43 -32.01 12.62
CA ASP A 42 25.38 -30.95 12.93
C ASP A 42 26.56 -31.01 11.94
N PRO A 43 26.88 -29.92 11.22
CA PRO A 43 28.01 -29.90 10.28
C PRO A 43 29.35 -30.24 10.93
N THR A 44 29.50 -30.05 12.25
CA THR A 44 30.72 -30.41 12.99
C THR A 44 30.85 -31.91 13.27
N ALA A 45 29.74 -32.66 13.23
CA ALA A 45 29.68 -34.08 13.55
C ALA A 45 29.69 -35.00 12.32
N ILE A 46 29.45 -34.44 11.12
CA ILE A 46 29.33 -35.18 9.86
C ILE A 46 30.57 -35.01 8.98
N ASP A 47 30.85 -36.02 8.14
CA ASP A 47 31.88 -35.95 7.10
C ASP A 47 31.28 -35.80 5.68
N ALA A 48 32.14 -35.43 4.72
CA ALA A 48 31.73 -35.19 3.34
C ALA A 48 31.16 -36.45 2.65
N GLN A 49 31.64 -37.64 3.03
CA GLN A 49 31.16 -38.89 2.47
C GLN A 49 29.73 -39.21 2.92
N THR A 50 29.39 -39.00 4.20
CA THR A 50 28.03 -39.21 4.70
C THR A 50 27.03 -38.26 4.02
N LEU A 51 27.42 -37.01 3.78
CA LEU A 51 26.59 -36.05 3.03
C LEU A 51 26.39 -36.49 1.57
N ALA A 52 27.44 -36.99 0.91
CA ALA A 52 27.37 -37.48 -0.46
C ALA A 52 26.53 -38.77 -0.58
N ASP A 53 26.67 -39.70 0.37
CA ASP A 53 25.94 -40.97 0.41
C ASP A 53 24.44 -40.76 0.64
N ALA A 54 24.04 -39.67 1.31
CA ALA A 54 22.65 -39.27 1.47
C ALA A 54 22.00 -38.79 0.16
N ALA A 55 22.80 -38.48 -0.87
CA ALA A 55 22.38 -38.06 -2.20
C ALA A 55 21.27 -36.98 -2.23
N PRO A 56 21.46 -35.83 -1.54
CA PRO A 56 20.49 -34.74 -1.59
C PRO A 56 20.47 -34.02 -2.95
N ASP A 57 19.31 -33.51 -3.35
CA ASP A 57 19.16 -32.57 -4.47
C ASP A 57 19.54 -31.13 -4.06
N ALA A 58 19.36 -30.81 -2.77
CA ALA A 58 19.72 -29.52 -2.19
C ALA A 58 20.27 -29.64 -0.76
N VAL A 59 21.14 -28.72 -0.35
CA VAL A 59 21.66 -28.62 1.01
C VAL A 59 21.28 -27.27 1.60
N LEU A 60 20.61 -27.28 2.75
CA LEU A 60 20.29 -26.07 3.52
C LEU A 60 21.20 -25.99 4.75
N ILE A 61 22.01 -24.95 4.83
CA ILE A 61 23.03 -24.76 5.87
C ILE A 61 22.67 -23.56 6.74
N ALA A 62 22.54 -23.77 8.05
CA ALA A 62 22.36 -22.71 9.04
C ALA A 62 23.72 -22.14 9.46
N LEU A 63 24.10 -21.00 8.89
CA LEU A 63 25.38 -20.33 9.14
C LEU A 63 25.46 -19.75 10.56
N GLU A 64 26.55 -20.08 11.25
CA GLU A 64 26.98 -19.48 12.51
C GLU A 64 28.51 -19.61 12.65
N PRO A 65 29.18 -18.74 13.43
CA PRO A 65 30.65 -18.74 13.54
C PRO A 65 31.25 -20.09 14.00
N ALA A 66 30.48 -20.87 14.76
CA ALA A 66 30.93 -22.15 15.30
C ALA A 66 31.06 -23.27 14.26
N ILE A 67 30.49 -23.10 13.06
CA ILE A 67 30.46 -24.15 12.03
C ILE A 67 31.30 -23.83 10.79
N GLU A 68 31.95 -22.65 10.72
CA GLU A 68 32.69 -22.20 9.53
C GLU A 68 33.76 -23.21 9.08
N ASP A 69 34.63 -23.63 10.01
CA ASP A 69 35.66 -24.65 9.78
C ASP A 69 35.07 -26.01 9.35
N ALA A 70 33.81 -26.28 9.73
CA ALA A 70 33.15 -27.52 9.38
C ALA A 70 32.53 -27.48 7.98
N VAL A 71 32.01 -26.34 7.56
CA VAL A 71 31.52 -26.13 6.20
C VAL A 71 32.66 -26.23 5.20
N GLU A 72 33.82 -25.61 5.47
CA GLU A 72 35.01 -25.69 4.59
C GLU A 72 35.47 -27.14 4.38
N ARG A 73 35.33 -27.99 5.41
CA ARG A 73 35.66 -29.43 5.31
C ARG A 73 34.69 -30.21 4.41
N LEU A 74 33.47 -29.70 4.25
CA LEU A 74 32.41 -30.30 3.43
C LEU A 74 32.42 -29.77 1.99
N ASP A 75 33.25 -28.79 1.64
CA ASP A 75 33.32 -28.16 0.31
C ASP A 75 33.33 -29.18 -0.84
N SER A 76 34.13 -30.25 -0.71
CA SER A 76 34.21 -31.31 -1.73
C SER A 76 32.88 -32.01 -2.04
N ALA A 77 31.95 -32.08 -1.08
CA ALA A 77 30.60 -32.62 -1.27
C ALA A 77 29.59 -31.53 -1.71
N LEU A 78 29.82 -30.27 -1.31
CA LEU A 78 28.97 -29.14 -1.68
C LEU A 78 29.18 -28.68 -3.13
N ASP A 79 30.37 -28.91 -3.70
CA ASP A 79 30.74 -28.55 -5.08
C ASP A 79 30.24 -29.54 -6.15
N LEU A 80 29.40 -30.52 -5.79
CA LEU A 80 28.88 -31.50 -6.74
C LEU A 80 27.97 -30.83 -7.79
N PRO A 81 28.14 -31.14 -9.09
CA PRO A 81 27.34 -30.54 -10.15
C PRO A 81 25.89 -30.98 -10.05
N GLY A 82 24.98 -30.01 -9.98
CA GLY A 82 23.53 -30.24 -9.84
C GLY A 82 23.01 -30.15 -8.41
N LEU A 83 23.89 -30.00 -7.42
CA LEU A 83 23.49 -29.76 -6.03
C LEU A 83 23.15 -28.28 -5.81
N THR A 84 21.97 -28.00 -5.25
CA THR A 84 21.61 -26.63 -4.87
C THR A 84 21.99 -26.35 -3.42
N VAL A 85 22.96 -25.48 -3.17
CA VAL A 85 23.37 -25.09 -1.81
C VAL A 85 22.69 -23.79 -1.40
N ILE A 86 22.00 -23.80 -0.27
CA ILE A 86 21.26 -22.67 0.30
C ILE A 86 21.82 -22.38 1.69
N PHE A 87 22.22 -21.13 1.90
CA PHE A 87 22.67 -20.65 3.21
C PHE A 87 21.59 -19.78 3.87
N ASP A 88 21.40 -19.94 5.17
CA ASP A 88 20.57 -19.07 6.01
C ASP A 88 21.26 -18.80 7.35
N GLU A 89 21.14 -17.61 7.93
CA GLU A 89 21.78 -17.31 9.22
C GLU A 89 21.00 -17.95 10.38
N ALA A 90 21.71 -18.65 11.26
CA ALA A 90 21.08 -19.39 12.36
C ALA A 90 20.31 -18.46 13.33
N GLU A 91 20.84 -17.29 13.66
CA GLU A 91 20.19 -16.33 14.56
C GLU A 91 18.90 -15.74 13.95
N LEU A 92 18.91 -15.44 12.65
CA LEU A 92 17.73 -14.97 11.92
C LEU A 92 16.68 -16.08 11.80
N ALA A 93 17.10 -17.30 11.44
CA ALA A 93 16.20 -18.45 11.35
C ALA A 93 15.51 -18.74 12.69
N ALA A 94 16.22 -18.61 13.82
CA ALA A 94 15.68 -18.87 15.15
C ALA A 94 14.59 -17.86 15.58
N ARG A 95 14.73 -16.58 15.18
CA ARG A 95 13.79 -15.49 15.54
C ARG A 95 12.65 -15.32 14.55
N ARG A 96 12.68 -16.04 13.43
CA ARG A 96 11.73 -15.85 12.33
C ARG A 96 10.34 -16.36 12.67
N GLU A 97 9.35 -15.47 12.61
CA GLU A 97 7.95 -15.78 12.95
C GLU A 97 6.94 -15.13 12.00
N GLY A 98 5.70 -15.60 12.08
CA GLY A 98 4.54 -14.99 11.42
C GLY A 98 4.70 -14.78 9.92
N TRP A 99 4.47 -13.55 9.47
CA TRP A 99 4.52 -13.19 8.05
C TRP A 99 5.91 -13.40 7.43
N GLU A 100 6.97 -13.18 8.19
CA GLU A 100 8.33 -13.36 7.71
C GLU A 100 8.65 -14.84 7.43
N ALA A 101 8.23 -15.73 8.34
CA ALA A 101 8.36 -17.18 8.17
C ALA A 101 7.63 -17.66 6.91
N GLN A 102 6.39 -17.22 6.70
CA GLN A 102 5.59 -17.59 5.53
C GLN A 102 6.17 -17.07 4.22
N ARG A 103 6.67 -15.84 4.22
CA ARG A 103 7.37 -15.26 3.05
C ARG A 103 8.61 -16.08 2.74
N TRP A 104 9.45 -16.33 3.75
CA TRP A 104 10.69 -17.07 3.59
C TRP A 104 10.44 -18.51 3.10
N ALA A 105 9.45 -19.22 3.64
CA ALA A 105 9.06 -20.55 3.16
C ALA A 105 8.70 -20.56 1.67
N ARG A 106 7.97 -19.55 1.17
CA ARG A 106 7.69 -19.43 -0.27
C ARG A 106 8.95 -19.16 -1.11
N HIS A 107 9.85 -18.31 -0.63
CA HIS A 107 11.14 -18.10 -1.30
C HIS A 107 11.99 -19.38 -1.29
N LEU A 108 11.96 -20.15 -0.19
CA LEU A 108 12.65 -21.44 -0.09
C LEU A 108 12.06 -22.43 -1.11
N ALA A 109 10.74 -22.53 -1.22
CA ALA A 109 10.07 -23.36 -2.22
C ALA A 109 10.53 -23.03 -3.64
N ALA A 110 10.52 -21.74 -4.00
CA ALA A 110 10.95 -21.29 -5.31
C ALA A 110 12.41 -21.67 -5.61
N LYS A 111 13.31 -21.51 -4.62
CA LYS A 111 14.72 -21.92 -4.75
C LYS A 111 14.88 -23.43 -4.91
N LEU A 112 14.19 -24.23 -4.10
CA LEU A 112 14.25 -25.70 -4.17
C LEU A 112 13.67 -26.25 -5.49
N GLN A 113 12.72 -25.54 -6.08
CA GLN A 113 12.06 -25.93 -7.33
C GLN A 113 12.69 -25.26 -8.57
N GLY A 114 13.72 -24.41 -8.39
CA GLY A 114 14.45 -23.78 -9.48
C GLY A 114 13.67 -22.69 -10.24
N HIS A 115 12.61 -22.12 -9.67
CA HIS A 115 11.84 -21.03 -10.29
C HIS A 115 11.91 -19.73 -9.46
N GLN A 116 11.56 -18.62 -10.09
CA GLN A 116 11.55 -17.28 -9.45
C GLN A 116 10.15 -16.82 -9.06
N ASP A 117 9.11 -17.63 -9.31
CA ASP A 117 7.77 -17.30 -8.85
C ASP A 117 7.65 -17.52 -7.35
N VAL A 118 7.43 -16.43 -6.62
CA VAL A 118 7.26 -16.43 -5.18
C VAL A 118 5.89 -15.87 -4.80
N LEU A 119 4.99 -15.63 -5.75
CA LEU A 119 3.70 -14.99 -5.47
C LEU A 119 2.74 -15.93 -4.72
N PRO A 120 1.76 -15.39 -3.97
CA PRO A 120 0.75 -16.23 -3.34
C PRO A 120 -0.13 -16.84 -4.43
N PRO A 121 -0.68 -18.05 -4.21
CA PRO A 121 -1.66 -18.63 -5.14
C PRO A 121 -2.81 -17.65 -5.39
N GLY A 122 -3.18 -17.47 -6.66
CA GLY A 122 -4.20 -16.49 -7.11
C GLY A 122 -3.67 -15.20 -7.73
N ARG A 123 -2.35 -15.09 -7.97
CA ARG A 123 -1.72 -14.00 -8.75
C ARG A 123 -1.04 -14.47 -10.03
N GLU A 124 -1.34 -15.69 -10.45
CA GLU A 124 -0.96 -16.20 -11.75
C GLU A 124 -1.53 -15.24 -12.79
N THR A 125 -0.67 -14.77 -13.69
CA THR A 125 -0.94 -13.66 -14.59
C THR A 125 -2.29 -13.86 -15.27
N ASP A 126 -3.21 -12.90 -15.13
CA ASP A 126 -4.50 -12.87 -15.84
C ASP A 126 -4.24 -12.68 -17.35
N THR A 127 -3.70 -13.70 -18.01
CA THR A 127 -3.44 -13.72 -19.46
C THR A 127 -4.73 -13.64 -20.29
N GLY A 128 -5.90 -13.65 -19.65
CA GLY A 128 -7.22 -13.54 -20.28
C GLY A 128 -7.91 -12.17 -20.16
N LEU A 129 -7.34 -11.19 -19.46
CA LEU A 129 -7.93 -9.85 -19.31
C LEU A 129 -7.43 -8.84 -20.36
N GLN A 130 -7.06 -9.33 -21.55
CA GLN A 130 -6.72 -8.45 -22.66
C GLN A 130 -8.03 -8.12 -23.41
N PRO A 131 -8.54 -6.88 -23.35
CA PRO A 131 -9.76 -6.52 -24.07
C PRO A 131 -9.54 -6.70 -25.57
N ASP A 132 -10.41 -7.47 -26.22
CA ASP A 132 -10.40 -7.66 -27.66
C ASP A 132 -10.84 -6.33 -28.33
N PRO A 133 -10.14 -5.82 -29.36
CA PRO A 133 -10.51 -4.56 -30.01
C PRO A 133 -11.94 -4.60 -30.56
N GLY A 134 -12.86 -3.86 -29.93
CA GLY A 134 -14.26 -3.79 -30.33
C GLY A 134 -15.09 -2.89 -29.41
N LEU A 135 -16.24 -2.42 -29.90
CA LEU A 135 -17.22 -1.74 -29.05
C LEU A 135 -17.83 -2.76 -28.08
N PRO A 136 -17.96 -2.45 -26.77
CA PRO A 136 -18.58 -3.37 -25.82
C PRO A 136 -20.03 -3.66 -26.23
N ALA A 137 -20.48 -4.89 -25.97
CA ALA A 137 -21.87 -5.28 -26.24
C ALA A 137 -22.82 -4.35 -25.47
N THR A 138 -23.81 -3.80 -26.15
CA THR A 138 -24.77 -2.89 -25.51
C THR A 138 -25.71 -3.67 -24.58
N PRO A 139 -26.27 -3.04 -23.54
CA PRO A 139 -27.28 -3.69 -22.68
C PRO A 139 -28.46 -4.28 -23.47
N ALA A 140 -28.83 -3.67 -24.60
CA ALA A 140 -29.88 -4.17 -25.49
C ALA A 140 -29.46 -5.46 -26.25
N GLN A 141 -28.18 -5.57 -26.63
CA GLN A 141 -27.63 -6.79 -27.23
C GLN A 141 -27.50 -7.92 -26.21
N LEU A 142 -27.10 -7.59 -24.97
CA LEU A 142 -27.01 -8.57 -23.87
C LEU A 142 -28.38 -9.13 -23.47
N HIS A 143 -29.45 -8.31 -23.55
CA HIS A 143 -30.81 -8.70 -23.16
C HIS A 143 -31.73 -9.03 -24.35
N ALA A 144 -31.18 -9.32 -25.54
CA ALA A 144 -31.98 -9.64 -26.73
C ALA A 144 -32.93 -10.85 -26.53
N GLY A 145 -32.59 -11.78 -25.64
CA GLY A 145 -33.42 -12.93 -25.26
C GLY A 145 -34.38 -12.70 -24.09
N ALA A 146 -34.36 -11.51 -23.47
CA ALA A 146 -35.16 -11.18 -22.29
C ALA A 146 -35.70 -9.73 -22.38
N PRO A 147 -36.61 -9.44 -23.33
CA PRO A 147 -37.15 -8.10 -23.50
C PRO A 147 -38.03 -7.70 -22.30
N ILE A 148 -37.67 -6.60 -21.63
CA ILE A 148 -38.40 -6.13 -20.45
C ILE A 148 -39.82 -5.62 -20.74
N GLY A 149 -40.12 -5.36 -22.03
CA GLY A 149 -41.41 -4.78 -22.46
C GLY A 149 -42.62 -5.59 -21.99
N PHE A 150 -42.54 -6.93 -22.01
CA PHE A 150 -43.61 -7.78 -21.50
C PHE A 150 -43.90 -7.52 -20.02
N HIS A 151 -42.86 -7.41 -19.20
CA HIS A 151 -43.01 -7.14 -17.76
C HIS A 151 -43.49 -5.72 -17.48
N VAL A 152 -43.15 -4.75 -18.34
CA VAL A 152 -43.64 -3.37 -18.22
C VAL A 152 -45.13 -3.29 -18.53
N GLU A 153 -45.59 -3.95 -19.59
CA GLU A 153 -47.01 -4.03 -19.94
C GLU A 153 -47.81 -4.77 -18.87
N GLU A 154 -47.27 -5.88 -18.37
CA GLU A 154 -47.83 -6.64 -17.26
C GLU A 154 -47.94 -5.75 -16.01
N ALA A 155 -46.87 -5.09 -15.59
CA ALA A 155 -46.87 -4.19 -14.42
C ALA A 155 -47.88 -3.04 -14.57
N ALA A 156 -47.99 -2.44 -15.76
CA ALA A 156 -48.97 -1.39 -16.02
C ALA A 156 -50.41 -1.90 -15.88
N SER A 157 -50.69 -3.14 -16.30
CA SER A 157 -52.02 -3.75 -16.14
C SER A 157 -52.40 -4.01 -14.68
N PHE A 158 -51.41 -4.33 -13.83
CA PHE A 158 -51.60 -4.57 -12.40
C PHE A 158 -51.51 -3.31 -11.54
N ALA A 159 -51.02 -2.19 -12.07
CA ALA A 159 -50.81 -0.96 -11.31
C ALA A 159 -52.08 -0.45 -10.59
N THR A 160 -53.26 -0.65 -11.19
CA THR A 160 -54.56 -0.25 -10.60
C THR A 160 -55.06 -1.20 -9.50
N THR A 161 -54.47 -2.40 -9.39
CA THR A 161 -54.82 -3.39 -8.37
C THR A 161 -54.01 -3.23 -7.09
N VAL A 162 -52.91 -2.47 -7.15
CA VAL A 162 -52.11 -2.12 -5.98
C VAL A 162 -52.83 -0.98 -5.26
N PRO A 163 -53.22 -1.16 -3.97
CA PRO A 163 -53.81 -0.07 -3.19
C PRO A 163 -52.86 1.13 -3.13
N GLY A 164 -53.37 2.33 -3.41
CA GLY A 164 -52.57 3.54 -3.29
C GLY A 164 -52.19 3.84 -1.84
N ASP A 165 -51.00 4.43 -1.64
CA ASP A 165 -50.47 4.86 -0.33
C ASP A 165 -51.25 6.03 0.30
N SER A 166 -52.44 6.37 -0.19
CA SER A 166 -53.30 7.43 0.35
C SER A 166 -53.70 7.23 1.81
N PHE A 167 -53.50 6.02 2.37
CA PHE A 167 -53.72 5.73 3.79
C PHE A 167 -52.51 6.03 4.69
N TYR A 168 -51.33 6.26 4.10
CA TYR A 168 -50.09 6.66 4.79
C TYR A 168 -49.59 8.00 4.24
N ALA A 169 -50.49 8.99 4.13
CA ALA A 169 -50.06 10.37 3.96
C ALA A 169 -49.32 10.81 5.24
N TRP A 170 -47.99 10.71 5.23
CA TRP A 170 -47.16 11.18 6.32
C TRP A 170 -47.38 12.68 6.54
N GLN A 171 -47.97 13.03 7.68
CA GLN A 171 -48.06 14.42 8.12
C GLN A 171 -46.78 14.76 8.90
N PRO A 172 -46.00 15.76 8.46
CA PRO A 172 -44.83 16.19 9.21
C PRO A 172 -45.25 16.69 10.61
N PRO A 173 -44.46 16.42 11.67
CA PRO A 173 -44.69 16.99 12.99
C PRO A 173 -44.66 18.53 12.93
N ALA A 174 -45.43 19.23 13.77
CA ALA A 174 -45.54 20.70 13.71
C ALA A 174 -44.23 21.48 14.01
N ASP A 175 -43.18 20.81 14.51
CA ASP A 175 -41.91 21.42 14.93
C ASP A 175 -40.74 21.16 13.96
N VAL A 176 -40.99 21.01 12.65
CA VAL A 176 -39.89 20.93 11.68
C VAL A 176 -39.27 22.31 11.48
N ALA A 177 -37.93 22.38 11.54
CA ALA A 177 -37.20 23.60 11.22
C ALA A 177 -37.55 24.12 9.80
N PRO A 178 -37.62 25.44 9.60
CA PRO A 178 -37.94 26.00 8.28
C PRO A 178 -36.92 25.54 7.24
N GLY A 179 -37.40 24.96 6.14
CA GLY A 179 -36.59 24.41 5.04
C GLY A 179 -36.92 22.96 4.62
N PHE A 180 -37.79 22.26 5.35
CA PHE A 180 -38.20 20.89 4.97
C PHE A 180 -39.27 20.85 3.86
N GLU A 181 -40.01 21.93 3.67
CA GLU A 181 -41.05 22.03 2.62
C GLU A 181 -40.47 22.12 1.20
N ASP A 182 -39.21 22.56 1.05
CA ASP A 182 -38.53 22.70 -0.25
C ASP A 182 -38.04 21.35 -0.84
N LEU A 183 -38.15 20.25 -0.09
CA LEU A 183 -37.82 18.89 -0.56
C LEU A 183 -39.03 18.13 -1.12
N GLN A 184 -40.20 18.76 -1.18
CA GLN A 184 -41.34 18.17 -1.88
C GLN A 184 -41.09 18.22 -3.39
N PHE A 185 -40.83 17.05 -3.96
CA PHE A 185 -40.91 16.80 -5.41
C PHE A 185 -42.12 17.54 -5.98
N ALA A 186 -41.86 18.44 -6.92
CA ALA A 186 -42.89 19.16 -7.66
C ALA A 186 -43.97 18.15 -8.10
N SER A 187 -45.13 18.20 -7.46
CA SER A 187 -46.28 17.46 -7.93
C SER A 187 -46.59 17.99 -9.32
N ALA A 188 -46.60 17.10 -10.31
CA ALA A 188 -46.87 17.42 -11.71
C ALA A 188 -48.29 17.97 -11.94
N GLU A 189 -49.08 18.21 -10.88
CA GLU A 189 -50.44 18.72 -10.92
C GLU A 189 -50.49 20.26 -10.95
N ALA A 190 -49.43 20.98 -10.57
CA ALA A 190 -49.42 22.45 -10.57
C ALA A 190 -49.12 23.08 -11.95
N ALA A 191 -48.60 22.32 -12.93
CA ALA A 191 -48.33 22.82 -14.28
C ALA A 191 -49.55 22.78 -15.22
N ALA A 192 -50.64 22.11 -14.83
CA ALA A 192 -51.82 21.92 -15.69
C ALA A 192 -52.92 22.99 -15.53
N ALA A 193 -52.78 23.96 -14.62
CA ALA A 193 -53.88 24.87 -14.25
C ALA A 193 -53.68 26.36 -14.61
N ALA A 194 -52.62 26.77 -15.30
CA ALA A 194 -52.45 28.18 -15.70
C ALA A 194 -51.79 28.34 -17.07
N GLY A 195 -52.59 28.54 -18.11
CA GLY A 195 -52.09 28.90 -19.44
C GLY A 195 -53.08 28.75 -20.58
N GLU A 196 -54.24 29.40 -20.48
CA GLU A 196 -55.19 29.46 -21.59
C GLU A 196 -54.68 30.36 -22.72
N ALA A 197 -54.58 29.76 -23.91
CA ALA A 197 -54.71 30.29 -25.27
C ALA A 197 -53.84 31.50 -25.73
N ALA A 198 -52.80 31.19 -26.49
CA ALA A 198 -52.40 31.99 -27.65
C ALA A 198 -52.17 31.06 -28.85
N ALA A 199 -53.00 31.20 -29.88
CA ALA A 199 -53.06 30.34 -31.06
C ALA A 199 -52.23 30.88 -32.24
N MET A 200 -51.52 29.99 -32.95
CA MET A 200 -51.30 30.03 -34.41
C MET A 200 -50.47 28.80 -34.88
N PRO A 201 -50.40 28.49 -36.19
CA PRO A 201 -51.38 27.92 -37.12
C PRO A 201 -51.03 26.44 -37.50
N PRO A 202 -51.82 25.71 -38.32
CA PRO A 202 -51.53 24.31 -38.64
C PRO A 202 -50.82 24.17 -39.99
N LEU A 203 -49.64 23.52 -40.05
CA LEU A 203 -49.04 23.08 -41.30
C LEU A 203 -48.28 21.74 -41.13
N ALA A 204 -48.90 20.70 -41.70
CA ALA A 204 -48.37 19.54 -42.42
C ALA A 204 -47.15 18.75 -41.89
N MET A 205 -47.40 17.48 -41.54
CA MET A 205 -46.45 16.36 -41.70
C MET A 205 -46.17 16.10 -43.20
N PRO A 206 -45.04 15.49 -43.62
CA PRO A 206 -44.33 14.33 -43.02
C PRO A 206 -42.78 14.50 -43.03
N ALA A 207 -41.86 13.63 -42.60
CA ALA A 207 -41.77 12.20 -42.26
C ALA A 207 -40.51 12.00 -41.35
N GLN A 208 -40.46 10.86 -40.61
CA GLN A 208 -39.30 10.08 -40.10
C GLN A 208 -37.95 10.79 -39.80
N ALA A 209 -37.22 10.61 -38.68
CA ALA A 209 -37.20 9.59 -37.62
C ALA A 209 -36.45 10.18 -36.37
N PRO A 210 -36.72 9.67 -35.14
CA PRO A 210 -36.10 10.13 -33.89
C PRO A 210 -34.91 9.21 -33.52
N ALA A 211 -34.09 9.37 -32.48
CA ALA A 211 -34.20 10.11 -31.23
C ALA A 211 -32.78 10.35 -30.65
N ALA A 212 -32.59 11.46 -29.96
CA ALA A 212 -31.49 11.64 -29.01
C ALA A 212 -32.09 12.19 -27.71
N SER A 213 -31.83 11.52 -26.58
CA SER A 213 -31.91 12.15 -25.26
C SER A 213 -30.96 11.45 -24.29
N ALA A 214 -30.23 12.27 -23.54
CA ALA A 214 -29.25 11.89 -22.55
C ALA A 214 -29.83 11.98 -21.11
N ALA A 215 -29.49 10.97 -20.30
CA ALA A 215 -29.23 10.94 -18.83
C ALA A 215 -30.33 11.44 -17.83
N PRO A 216 -30.22 11.27 -16.46
CA PRO A 216 -29.38 10.39 -15.58
C PRO A 216 -30.11 9.78 -14.33
N ALA A 217 -29.32 9.05 -13.51
CA ALA A 217 -29.31 8.94 -12.03
C ALA A 217 -30.22 7.95 -11.24
N SER A 218 -29.58 7.09 -10.43
CA SER A 218 -29.70 7.13 -8.94
C SER A 218 -28.64 6.29 -8.20
N THR A 219 -28.39 6.71 -6.95
CA THR A 219 -27.39 6.35 -5.92
C THR A 219 -27.92 5.30 -4.89
N PRO A 220 -27.33 5.10 -3.69
CA PRO A 220 -26.45 3.98 -3.27
C PRO A 220 -27.08 3.01 -2.21
N PRO A 221 -26.48 1.83 -1.90
CA PRO A 221 -26.93 0.96 -0.80
C PRO A 221 -26.21 1.21 0.56
N PRO A 222 -26.81 0.78 1.69
CA PRO A 222 -26.42 1.14 3.06
C PRO A 222 -25.35 0.23 3.72
N LEU A 223 -24.75 0.73 4.81
CA LEU A 223 -23.71 0.09 5.64
C LEU A 223 -24.31 -0.89 6.68
N PRO A 224 -23.68 -2.03 6.98
CA PRO A 224 -24.13 -2.93 8.05
C PRO A 224 -23.61 -2.50 9.43
N ALA A 225 -24.50 -2.64 10.43
CA ALA A 225 -24.28 -2.29 11.83
C ALA A 225 -23.43 -3.33 12.59
N SER A 226 -22.65 -2.82 13.54
CA SER A 226 -21.81 -3.56 14.49
C SER A 226 -22.61 -4.55 15.35
N ALA A 227 -22.22 -5.83 15.36
CA ALA A 227 -22.72 -6.84 16.30
C ALA A 227 -21.61 -7.19 17.30
N TRP A 228 -21.52 -6.43 18.40
CA TRP A 228 -20.79 -6.84 19.60
C TRP A 228 -21.84 -7.20 20.65
N SER A 229 -21.87 -8.46 21.08
CA SER A 229 -22.66 -8.90 22.23
C SER A 229 -21.81 -9.87 23.07
N LEU A 230 -21.72 -9.57 24.37
CA LEU A 230 -21.18 -10.42 25.41
C LEU A 230 -22.37 -11.11 26.10
N VAL A 231 -22.32 -12.45 26.21
CA VAL A 231 -22.53 -13.27 27.44
C VAL A 231 -23.00 -14.71 27.12
N ASP A 232 -22.32 -15.63 27.81
CA ASP A 232 -22.60 -16.99 28.30
C ASP A 232 -22.75 -18.25 27.42
N ASP A 233 -22.25 -19.31 28.07
CA ASP A 233 -21.90 -20.68 27.71
C ASP A 233 -23.03 -21.55 27.12
N ASP A 234 -22.60 -22.59 26.40
CA ASP A 234 -23.38 -23.68 25.78
C ASP A 234 -24.27 -23.37 24.56
N ALA A 235 -23.64 -23.22 23.38
CA ALA A 235 -24.24 -23.58 22.09
C ALA A 235 -23.16 -23.91 21.01
N PRO A 236 -23.36 -24.94 20.16
CA PRO A 236 -22.36 -25.36 19.18
C PRO A 236 -22.18 -24.33 18.05
N LEU A 237 -20.92 -24.00 17.74
CA LEU A 237 -20.54 -23.06 16.69
C LEU A 237 -20.90 -23.59 15.29
N LEU A 238 -21.92 -22.98 14.66
CA LEU A 238 -22.21 -23.13 13.24
C LEU A 238 -21.39 -22.12 12.45
N VAL A 239 -20.34 -22.59 11.76
CA VAL A 239 -19.59 -21.82 10.77
C VAL A 239 -20.49 -21.59 9.54
N GLN A 240 -21.04 -20.38 9.39
CA GLN A 240 -21.66 -19.97 8.13
C GLN A 240 -20.58 -19.49 7.15
N ALA A 241 -20.48 -20.17 6.01
CA ALA A 241 -19.64 -19.76 4.90
C ALA A 241 -20.09 -18.39 4.35
N ARG A 242 -19.16 -17.44 4.27
CA ARG A 242 -19.37 -16.15 3.60
C ARG A 242 -19.57 -16.36 2.10
N ALA A 243 -20.60 -15.75 1.54
CA ALA A 243 -20.80 -15.64 0.09
C ALA A 243 -19.69 -14.78 -0.55
N PRO A 244 -19.29 -15.05 -1.81
CA PRO A 244 -18.23 -14.32 -2.49
C PRO A 244 -18.65 -12.87 -2.80
N LEU A 245 -17.72 -11.94 -2.58
CA LEU A 245 -17.89 -10.50 -2.86
C LEU A 245 -17.80 -10.23 -4.37
N SER A 246 -18.85 -9.64 -4.92
CA SER A 246 -18.89 -9.11 -6.30
C SER A 246 -17.91 -7.94 -6.47
N GLN A 247 -17.09 -8.00 -7.52
CA GLN A 247 -16.10 -6.98 -7.89
C GLN A 247 -16.80 -5.68 -8.34
N MET A 248 -16.43 -4.55 -7.73
CA MET A 248 -16.84 -3.20 -8.16
C MET A 248 -15.83 -2.66 -9.18
N GLN A 249 -16.32 -2.19 -10.33
CA GLN A 249 -15.52 -1.72 -11.46
C GLN A 249 -15.13 -0.23 -11.32
N ILE A 250 -13.89 0.11 -11.69
CA ILE A 250 -13.38 1.49 -11.76
C ILE A 250 -13.24 1.85 -13.24
N SER A 251 -13.86 2.95 -13.66
CA SER A 251 -13.80 3.46 -15.04
C SER A 251 -12.49 4.21 -15.31
N THR A 252 -11.85 3.89 -16.44
CA THR A 252 -10.55 4.41 -16.90
C THR A 252 -10.64 5.48 -17.99
N GLU A 253 -11.79 6.13 -18.15
CA GLU A 253 -11.97 7.09 -19.25
C GLU A 253 -11.42 8.47 -18.87
N GLY A 254 -10.17 8.70 -19.29
CA GLY A 254 -9.42 9.93 -19.13
C GLY A 254 -7.90 9.76 -19.28
N LEU A 255 -7.39 8.53 -19.28
CA LEU A 255 -5.96 8.26 -19.46
C LEU A 255 -5.60 8.18 -20.94
N SER A 256 -5.22 9.34 -21.50
CA SER A 256 -4.53 9.45 -22.78
C SER A 256 -3.05 9.11 -22.58
N LEU A 257 -2.60 8.02 -23.20
CA LEU A 257 -1.20 7.61 -23.28
C LEU A 257 -0.56 8.25 -24.51
N VAL A 258 0.42 9.13 -24.31
CA VAL A 258 1.45 9.41 -25.33
C VAL A 258 2.68 8.61 -24.92
N ALA A 259 2.91 7.51 -25.62
CA ALA A 259 4.20 6.84 -25.65
C ALA A 259 5.05 7.51 -26.73
N LEU A 260 6.35 7.65 -26.49
CA LEU A 260 7.39 6.91 -27.21
C LEU A 260 8.76 7.27 -26.62
N GLU A 261 9.54 6.23 -26.36
CA GLU A 261 10.92 6.31 -25.92
C GLU A 261 11.85 6.79 -27.05
N SER A 262 13.01 7.30 -26.61
CA SER A 262 14.30 7.26 -27.30
C SER A 262 14.57 8.27 -28.43
N GLU A 263 15.07 9.46 -28.09
CA GLU A 263 16.16 10.10 -28.86
C GLU A 263 17.17 10.78 -27.91
N GLN A 264 18.40 10.29 -27.97
CA GLN A 264 19.61 10.85 -27.40
C GLN A 264 20.06 12.06 -28.25
N GLU A 265 20.41 13.16 -27.59
CA GLU A 265 21.25 14.27 -28.05
C GLU A 265 20.76 15.19 -29.20
N SER A 266 20.63 16.48 -28.84
CA SER A 266 20.83 17.71 -29.64
C SER A 266 19.57 18.49 -30.08
N ALA A 267 19.31 19.62 -29.39
CA ALA A 267 18.72 20.91 -29.86
C ALA A 267 17.94 21.58 -28.70
N ILE A 268 18.55 22.46 -27.91
CA ILE A 268 18.51 23.93 -28.04
C ILE A 268 17.10 24.50 -28.34
N ASP A 269 16.63 25.30 -27.37
CA ASP A 269 15.57 26.31 -27.39
C ASP A 269 14.13 25.92 -27.76
N ASN A 270 13.31 25.71 -26.71
CA ASN A 270 12.00 26.37 -26.66
C ASN A 270 11.55 26.64 -25.20
N PRO A 271 11.60 27.90 -24.71
CA PRO A 271 11.15 28.27 -23.37
C PRO A 271 9.67 28.66 -23.41
N ALA A 272 8.75 27.70 -23.48
CA ALA A 272 7.31 28.04 -23.56
C ALA A 272 6.34 27.00 -22.97
N THR A 273 6.79 26.17 -22.03
CA THR A 273 5.91 25.57 -21.00
C THR A 273 6.56 25.78 -19.65
N ALA A 274 6.64 27.05 -19.28
CA ALA A 274 7.12 27.51 -17.98
C ALA A 274 6.23 26.95 -16.88
N ALA A 275 6.85 26.11 -16.04
CA ALA A 275 6.81 26.21 -14.60
C ALA A 275 5.68 27.10 -14.03
N ALA A 276 4.64 26.47 -13.48
CA ALA A 276 4.19 26.92 -12.18
C ALA A 276 5.44 26.85 -11.29
N ALA A 277 6.07 27.98 -11.01
CA ALA A 277 7.29 28.04 -10.21
C ALA A 277 7.00 27.36 -8.87
N ALA A 278 7.45 26.11 -8.70
CA ALA A 278 7.36 25.41 -7.43
C ALA A 278 8.09 26.29 -6.41
N LYS A 279 7.34 26.89 -5.49
CA LYS A 279 7.90 27.79 -4.50
C LYS A 279 8.93 27.00 -3.70
N VAL A 280 10.19 27.38 -3.83
CA VAL A 280 11.30 26.68 -3.17
C VAL A 280 11.19 26.90 -1.67
N ALA A 281 11.29 25.82 -0.90
CA ALA A 281 11.14 25.88 0.53
C ALA A 281 12.38 26.49 1.20
N GLN A 282 12.16 27.35 2.19
CA GLN A 282 13.22 27.94 3.02
C GLN A 282 13.65 27.04 4.19
N GLY A 283 12.86 26.01 4.49
CA GLY A 283 13.07 25.04 5.56
C GLY A 283 12.26 23.78 5.27
N ALA A 284 12.42 22.76 6.10
CA ALA A 284 11.70 21.49 5.92
C ALA A 284 11.46 20.78 7.24
N VAL A 285 10.46 19.89 7.24
CA VAL A 285 10.23 18.95 8.34
C VAL A 285 10.90 17.63 7.98
N LEU A 286 12.00 17.29 8.66
CA LEU A 286 12.66 15.99 8.53
C LEU A 286 12.01 14.98 9.46
N VAL A 287 11.55 13.86 8.91
CA VAL A 287 10.98 12.74 9.64
C VAL A 287 11.93 11.56 9.49
N MET A 288 12.52 11.15 10.61
CA MET A 288 13.46 10.03 10.67
C MET A 288 12.74 8.82 11.26
N ALA A 289 12.95 7.64 10.68
CA ALA A 289 12.33 6.41 11.14
C ALA A 289 13.09 5.15 10.66
N GLY A 290 12.77 4.01 11.26
CA GLY A 290 13.28 2.68 10.89
C GLY A 290 12.27 1.59 11.15
N ILE A 291 12.58 0.61 12.00
CA ILE A 291 11.66 -0.46 12.38
C ILE A 291 10.41 0.13 13.07
N GLY A 292 9.22 -0.25 12.58
CA GLY A 292 7.95 0.36 13.01
C GLY A 292 7.65 1.73 12.41
N GLY A 293 8.62 2.33 11.70
CA GLY A 293 8.52 3.62 11.05
C GLY A 293 7.41 3.76 10.00
N PRO A 294 7.15 2.79 9.12
CA PRO A 294 6.11 2.92 8.10
C PRO A 294 4.71 3.17 8.65
N ASP A 295 4.36 2.56 9.79
CA ASP A 295 3.08 2.81 10.46
C ASP A 295 3.04 4.20 11.10
N ALA A 296 4.11 4.57 11.82
CA ALA A 296 4.22 5.89 12.43
C ALA A 296 4.12 7.02 11.39
N ILE A 297 4.78 6.87 10.23
CA ILE A 297 4.71 7.81 9.10
C ILE A 297 3.29 7.86 8.53
N ARG A 298 2.62 6.72 8.34
CA ARG A 298 1.23 6.69 7.85
C ARG A 298 0.29 7.44 8.80
N ARG A 299 0.40 7.22 10.10
CA ARG A 299 -0.41 7.91 11.13
C ARG A 299 -0.12 9.41 11.17
N LEU A 300 1.15 9.81 11.07
CA LEU A 300 1.56 11.21 10.99
C LEU A 300 0.95 11.90 9.75
N LEU A 301 1.13 11.30 8.56
CA LEU A 301 0.67 11.88 7.30
C LEU A 301 -0.85 11.90 7.16
N ALA A 302 -1.57 10.93 7.72
CA ALA A 302 -3.03 10.92 7.75
C ALA A 302 -3.62 12.05 8.61
N ALA A 303 -2.84 12.55 9.58
CA ALA A 303 -3.25 13.63 10.49
C ALA A 303 -2.79 15.02 10.03
N LEU A 304 -2.00 15.12 8.95
CA LEU A 304 -1.57 16.39 8.38
C LEU A 304 -2.60 16.93 7.36
N PRO A 305 -2.84 18.24 7.34
CA PRO A 305 -3.78 18.84 6.40
C PRO A 305 -3.20 18.91 4.98
N ALA A 306 -4.08 18.95 3.97
CA ALA A 306 -3.68 18.94 2.56
C ALA A 306 -2.96 20.22 2.09
N ASP A 307 -3.12 21.32 2.83
CA ASP A 307 -2.55 22.64 2.59
C ASP A 307 -1.32 22.93 3.47
N PHE A 308 -0.72 21.90 4.08
CA PHE A 308 0.45 22.06 4.93
C PHE A 308 1.62 22.75 4.18
N PRO A 309 2.14 23.89 4.68
CA PRO A 309 2.96 24.79 3.87
C PRO A 309 4.45 24.43 3.82
N GLN A 310 4.93 23.51 4.68
CA GLN A 310 6.32 23.07 4.69
C GLN A 310 6.48 21.73 3.96
N PRO A 311 7.59 21.49 3.24
CA PRO A 311 7.87 20.17 2.71
C PRO A 311 8.21 19.19 3.85
N LEU A 312 7.77 17.94 3.69
CA LEU A 312 8.18 16.85 4.55
C LEU A 312 9.27 16.02 3.87
N LEU A 313 10.35 15.75 4.58
CA LEU A 313 11.46 14.91 4.13
C LEU A 313 11.43 13.64 4.98
N VAL A 314 11.19 12.49 4.40
CA VAL A 314 11.08 11.22 5.11
C VAL A 314 12.32 10.39 4.86
N GLN A 315 13.16 10.25 5.88
CA GLN A 315 14.28 9.33 5.90
C GLN A 315 13.85 8.06 6.64
N LEU A 316 13.60 6.99 5.88
CA LEU A 316 13.25 5.68 6.40
C LEU A 316 14.39 4.71 6.12
N ARG A 317 15.02 4.16 7.17
CA ARG A 317 16.00 3.07 6.99
C ARG A 317 15.25 1.82 6.53
N LEU A 318 15.39 1.51 5.25
CA LEU A 318 14.86 0.29 4.63
C LEU A 318 16.03 -0.56 4.16
N ASP A 319 16.02 -1.84 4.51
CA ASP A 319 16.98 -2.79 3.96
C ASP A 319 16.68 -3.04 2.47
N GLY A 320 17.62 -2.70 1.60
CA GLY A 320 17.60 -3.08 0.18
C GLY A 320 16.78 -2.19 -0.76
N GLY A 321 16.91 -0.87 -0.69
CA GLY A 321 16.70 0.05 -1.84
C GLY A 321 15.28 0.16 -2.43
N ARG A 322 14.23 -0.31 -1.74
CA ARG A 322 12.86 -0.40 -2.28
C ARG A 322 12.03 0.90 -2.16
N TYR A 323 12.64 2.05 -2.48
CA TYR A 323 12.01 3.37 -2.30
C TYR A 323 10.77 3.59 -3.19
N GLY A 324 10.74 3.05 -4.42
CA GLY A 324 9.60 3.22 -5.34
C GLY A 324 8.29 2.59 -4.84
N ASN A 325 8.38 1.43 -4.16
CA ASN A 325 7.21 0.81 -3.55
C ASN A 325 6.75 1.57 -2.30
N LEU A 326 7.69 2.13 -1.53
CA LEU A 326 7.38 2.96 -0.38
C LEU A 326 6.63 4.23 -0.79
N VAL A 327 7.08 4.92 -1.84
CA VAL A 327 6.40 6.10 -2.40
C VAL A 327 4.94 5.77 -2.73
N LYS A 328 4.70 4.68 -3.46
CA LYS A 328 3.34 4.23 -3.80
C LYS A 328 2.48 3.91 -2.57
N GLN A 329 3.08 3.35 -1.52
CA GLN A 329 2.36 3.01 -0.30
C GLN A 329 2.02 4.23 0.55
N ILE A 330 2.93 5.19 0.66
CA ILE A 330 2.75 6.43 1.41
C ILE A 330 1.78 7.36 0.68
N ALA A 331 1.86 7.43 -0.66
CA ALA A 331 0.97 8.24 -1.50
C ALA A 331 -0.52 7.87 -1.35
N ARG A 332 -0.83 6.63 -0.96
CA ARG A 332 -2.23 6.19 -0.74
C ARG A 332 -2.86 6.78 0.52
N VAL A 333 -2.05 7.24 1.47
CA VAL A 333 -2.49 7.69 2.80
C VAL A 333 -2.23 9.19 3.00
N SER A 334 -1.26 9.76 2.28
CA SER A 334 -0.97 11.19 2.37
C SER A 334 -1.94 12.03 1.54
N ALA A 335 -2.39 13.15 2.10
CA ALA A 335 -3.10 14.18 1.35
C ALA A 335 -2.15 15.03 0.47
N LEU A 336 -0.85 15.01 0.77
CA LEU A 336 0.18 15.73 0.03
C LEU A 336 0.79 14.83 -1.06
N PRO A 337 1.23 15.38 -2.21
CA PRO A 337 1.95 14.61 -3.21
C PRO A 337 3.23 13.99 -2.64
N VAL A 338 3.42 12.70 -2.89
CA VAL A 338 4.61 11.95 -2.42
C VAL A 338 5.54 11.70 -3.60
N LEU A 339 6.79 12.14 -3.46
CA LEU A 339 7.82 12.11 -4.50
C LEU A 339 9.08 11.42 -3.97
N LEU A 340 9.91 10.89 -4.87
CA LEU A 340 11.26 10.44 -4.53
C LEU A 340 12.22 11.62 -4.67
N ALA A 341 13.10 11.83 -3.69
CA ALA A 341 14.12 12.88 -3.76
C ALA A 341 15.24 12.48 -4.74
N GLU A 342 15.60 13.40 -5.64
CA GLU A 342 16.73 13.22 -6.57
C GLU A 342 17.74 14.36 -6.42
N ALA A 343 19.02 14.02 -6.47
CA ALA A 343 20.10 15.01 -6.37
C ALA A 343 19.99 16.11 -7.44
N GLY A 344 20.16 17.36 -7.03
CA GLY A 344 20.09 18.52 -7.92
C GLY A 344 18.71 19.17 -8.02
N GLN A 345 17.64 18.48 -7.60
CA GLN A 345 16.29 19.06 -7.56
C GLN A 345 16.14 20.05 -6.39
N THR A 346 15.29 21.07 -6.58
CA THR A 346 14.87 21.99 -5.52
C THR A 346 13.78 21.37 -4.67
N VAL A 347 13.79 21.63 -3.35
CA VAL A 347 12.75 21.16 -2.44
C VAL A 347 11.54 22.08 -2.56
N GLY A 348 10.44 21.58 -3.14
CA GLY A 348 9.19 22.33 -3.32
C GLY A 348 8.28 22.21 -2.10
N VAL A 349 7.64 23.32 -1.69
CA VAL A 349 6.64 23.33 -0.60
C VAL A 349 5.44 22.43 -0.90
N GLY A 350 4.78 21.94 0.16
CA GLY A 350 3.56 21.15 0.04
C GLY A 350 3.75 19.73 -0.53
N ASN A 351 4.98 19.21 -0.54
CA ASN A 351 5.27 17.85 -0.98
C ASN A 351 5.90 17.03 0.15
N VAL A 352 5.69 15.72 0.10
CA VAL A 352 6.38 14.72 0.91
C VAL A 352 7.44 14.07 0.03
N TYR A 353 8.70 14.17 0.42
CA TYR A 353 9.83 13.56 -0.27
C TYR A 353 10.34 12.36 0.51
N ILE A 354 10.43 11.22 -0.15
CA ILE A 354 11.15 10.06 0.38
C ILE A 354 12.62 10.25 0.07
N LEU A 355 13.48 10.22 1.08
CA LEU A 355 14.93 10.42 0.94
C LEU A 355 15.61 9.04 0.88
N PRO A 356 16.27 8.71 -0.25
CA PRO A 356 17.28 7.66 -0.29
C PRO A 356 18.44 7.92 0.69
N ASP A 357 19.21 6.90 1.01
CA ASP A 357 20.33 6.97 1.96
C ASP A 357 21.53 7.79 1.45
N ASP A 358 21.69 7.89 0.13
CA ASP A 358 22.71 8.66 -0.57
C ASP A 358 22.27 10.09 -0.93
N ILE A 359 21.07 10.52 -0.49
CA ILE A 359 20.54 11.86 -0.74
C ILE A 359 20.44 12.66 0.56
N GLY A 360 21.08 13.83 0.57
CA GLY A 360 20.99 14.82 1.63
C GLY A 360 20.30 16.09 1.14
N VAL A 361 20.27 17.10 2.01
CA VAL A 361 19.75 18.43 1.70
C VAL A 361 20.81 19.50 1.96
N ARG A 362 20.70 20.62 1.27
CA ARG A 362 21.52 21.80 1.51
C ARG A 362 20.73 23.06 1.19
N SER A 363 20.87 24.07 2.03
CA SER A 363 20.44 25.43 1.70
C SER A 363 21.27 25.97 0.54
N GLY A 364 20.63 26.31 -0.58
CA GLY A 364 21.27 26.91 -1.75
C GLY A 364 21.58 28.39 -1.56
N ASP A 365 22.53 28.91 -2.35
CA ASP A 365 22.98 30.31 -2.32
C ASP A 365 21.86 31.31 -2.68
N THR A 366 20.87 30.87 -3.47
CA THR A 366 19.66 31.62 -3.82
C THR A 366 18.46 31.11 -3.02
N ALA A 367 18.43 31.45 -1.73
CA ALA A 367 17.26 31.40 -0.83
C ALA A 367 16.30 30.19 -0.98
N GLY A 368 16.83 28.96 -1.00
CA GLY A 368 15.99 27.76 -1.11
C GLY A 368 16.73 26.45 -0.91
N LEU A 369 16.04 25.45 -0.34
CA LEU A 369 16.56 24.11 -0.12
C LEU A 369 16.68 23.33 -1.44
N ARG A 370 17.74 22.53 -1.56
CA ARG A 370 17.97 21.58 -2.67
C ARG A 370 18.47 20.24 -2.18
N PHE A 371 18.15 19.20 -2.92
CA PHE A 371 18.70 17.86 -2.72
C PHE A 371 20.12 17.78 -3.27
N VAL A 372 21.00 17.10 -2.53
CA VAL A 372 22.40 16.90 -2.90
C VAL A 372 22.77 15.44 -2.73
N ALA A 373 23.60 14.92 -3.63
CA ALA A 373 24.22 13.62 -3.40
C ALA A 373 25.18 13.72 -2.21
N GLN A 374 25.13 12.73 -1.33
CA GLN A 374 26.01 12.58 -0.17
C GLN A 374 26.49 11.14 -0.05
N GLN A 375 27.39 10.86 0.88
CA GLN A 375 27.73 9.47 1.18
C GLN A 375 26.55 8.77 1.84
N ALA A 376 26.32 7.50 1.46
CA ALA A 376 25.25 6.70 2.03
C ALA A 376 25.35 6.67 3.57
N GLY A 377 24.25 7.03 4.24
CA GLY A 377 24.19 7.08 5.71
C GLY A 377 24.77 8.36 6.33
N ALA A 378 25.21 9.34 5.55
CA ALA A 378 25.58 10.65 6.08
C ALA A 378 24.37 11.36 6.69
N SER A 379 24.62 12.14 7.75
CA SER A 379 23.59 12.88 8.47
C SER A 379 22.99 13.99 7.59
N VAL A 380 21.68 13.89 7.34
CA VAL A 380 20.91 14.88 6.57
C VAL A 380 20.70 16.16 7.39
N VAL A 381 20.75 16.05 8.72
CA VAL A 381 20.40 17.10 9.70
C VAL A 381 21.24 18.36 9.51
N GLY A 382 22.55 18.22 9.25
CA GLY A 382 23.46 19.36 9.07
C GLY A 382 23.18 20.21 7.84
N GLY A 383 22.37 19.71 6.90
CA GLY A 383 21.96 20.41 5.69
C GLY A 383 20.76 21.36 5.86
N LEU A 384 20.05 21.28 6.99
CA LEU A 384 18.80 21.98 7.23
C LEU A 384 19.01 23.35 7.89
N PRO A 385 18.32 24.41 7.42
CA PRO A 385 18.34 25.70 8.09
C PRO A 385 17.47 25.66 9.36
N ALA A 386 18.10 25.74 10.53
CA ALA A 386 17.46 25.52 11.83
C ALA A 386 16.22 26.40 12.06
N ALA A 387 16.29 27.69 11.71
CA ALA A 387 15.20 28.66 11.94
C ALA A 387 13.86 28.30 11.28
N HIS A 388 13.89 27.51 10.20
CA HIS A 388 12.72 27.15 9.41
C HIS A 388 12.45 25.65 9.35
N SER A 389 13.19 24.86 10.13
CA SER A 389 13.14 23.40 10.04
C SER A 389 12.63 22.76 11.33
N ALA A 390 12.08 21.56 11.17
CA ALA A 390 11.77 20.66 12.27
C ALA A 390 12.36 19.27 12.04
N VAL A 391 12.63 18.55 13.13
CA VAL A 391 13.03 17.14 13.07
C VAL A 391 12.15 16.30 13.98
N LEU A 392 11.55 15.25 13.43
CA LEU A 392 10.80 14.24 14.16
C LEU A 392 11.59 12.94 14.21
N LEU A 393 11.82 12.42 15.42
CA LEU A 393 12.39 11.08 15.63
C LEU A 393 11.26 10.09 15.93
N LEU A 394 10.90 9.27 14.94
CA LEU A 394 9.89 8.22 15.07
C LEU A 394 10.52 6.87 15.41
N SER A 395 9.68 5.85 15.57
CA SER A 395 10.08 4.46 15.84
C SER A 395 11.21 4.00 14.90
N GLY A 396 12.29 3.50 15.49
CA GLY A 396 13.45 2.96 14.77
C GLY A 396 14.39 4.01 14.16
N SER A 397 14.26 5.28 14.55
CA SER A 397 15.26 6.30 14.21
C SER A 397 16.64 5.94 14.76
N ASP A 398 17.70 6.28 14.02
CA ASP A 398 19.07 5.95 14.40
C ASP A 398 19.53 6.77 15.63
N PRO A 399 19.85 6.13 16.77
CA PRO A 399 20.34 6.82 17.96
C PRO A 399 21.64 7.61 17.72
N HIS A 400 22.46 7.22 16.75
CA HIS A 400 23.71 7.90 16.44
C HIS A 400 23.51 9.31 15.89
N GLN A 401 22.32 9.63 15.36
CA GLN A 401 22.01 10.96 14.82
C GLN A 401 21.37 11.90 15.85
N VAL A 402 21.08 11.43 17.08
CA VAL A 402 20.41 12.24 18.11
C VAL A 402 21.23 13.48 18.49
N GLU A 403 22.56 13.37 18.57
CA GLU A 403 23.43 14.51 18.87
C GLU A 403 23.38 15.60 17.78
N ASP A 404 23.34 15.21 16.51
CA ASP A 404 23.19 16.17 15.41
C ASP A 404 21.83 16.88 15.47
N VAL A 405 20.77 16.15 15.79
CA VAL A 405 19.41 16.69 15.96
C VAL A 405 19.36 17.69 17.12
N LEU A 406 20.03 17.39 18.22
CA LEU A 406 20.13 18.30 19.37
C LEU A 406 20.96 19.54 19.06
N ALA A 407 22.06 19.38 18.30
CA ALA A 407 22.86 20.50 17.84
C ALA A 407 22.05 21.43 16.92
N LEU A 408 21.18 20.88 16.07
CA LEU A 408 20.25 21.66 15.25
C LEU A 408 19.15 22.34 16.10
N ALA A 409 18.64 21.65 17.12
CA ALA A 409 17.67 22.21 18.07
C ALA A 409 18.26 23.40 18.84
N ALA A 410 19.52 23.32 19.26
CA ALA A 410 20.24 24.42 19.90
C ALA A 410 20.40 25.66 18.99
N GLN A 411 20.33 25.47 17.67
CA GLN A 411 20.34 26.55 16.66
C GLN A 411 18.94 27.10 16.35
N GLY A 412 17.89 26.57 17.00
CA GLY A 412 16.52 27.08 16.90
C GLY A 412 15.54 26.18 16.12
N ALA A 413 15.96 24.98 15.68
CA ALA A 413 15.03 24.02 15.09
C ALA A 413 14.07 23.44 16.12
N TRP A 414 12.85 23.14 15.70
CA TRP A 414 11.90 22.43 16.55
C TRP A 414 12.10 20.93 16.41
N VAL A 415 12.24 20.22 17.52
CA VAL A 415 12.48 18.77 17.50
C VAL A 415 11.53 18.06 18.46
N ALA A 416 11.07 16.88 18.08
CA ALA A 416 10.17 16.07 18.91
C ALA A 416 10.36 14.57 18.65
N GLY A 417 10.08 13.75 19.67
CA GLY A 417 10.19 12.30 19.61
C GLY A 417 8.82 11.60 19.65
N GLN A 418 8.70 10.44 19.00
CA GLN A 418 7.51 9.60 19.12
C GLN A 418 7.43 8.93 20.50
N THR A 419 6.25 8.95 21.10
CA THR A 419 5.89 8.19 22.29
C THR A 419 4.57 7.44 22.11
N GLY A 420 4.23 6.61 23.10
CA GLY A 420 2.94 5.92 23.15
C GLY A 420 2.85 4.68 22.28
N ASP A 421 1.62 4.21 22.08
CA ASP A 421 1.33 2.95 21.41
C ASP A 421 1.72 2.98 19.92
N GLY A 422 2.48 1.97 19.49
CA GLY A 422 3.03 1.84 18.13
C GLY A 422 4.44 2.39 17.97
N CYS A 423 5.10 2.83 19.05
CA CYS A 423 6.55 3.07 19.05
C CYS A 423 7.30 1.78 19.39
N TYR A 424 7.71 1.04 18.37
CA TYR A 424 8.33 -0.30 18.52
C TYR A 424 9.79 -0.23 18.94
N ASP A 425 10.52 0.76 18.44
CA ASP A 425 11.90 1.06 18.84
C ASP A 425 12.00 2.54 19.27
N PRO A 426 11.93 2.81 20.59
CA PRO A 426 11.92 4.16 21.11
C PRO A 426 13.33 4.74 21.34
N ALA A 427 14.43 4.03 21.03
CA ALA A 427 15.76 4.38 21.53
C ALA A 427 16.17 5.84 21.27
N ALA A 428 16.08 6.31 20.03
CA ALA A 428 16.42 7.68 19.67
C ALA A 428 15.41 8.72 20.20
N ALA A 429 14.11 8.41 20.13
CA ALA A 429 13.05 9.28 20.61
C ALA A 429 13.13 9.49 22.13
N ALA A 430 13.38 8.42 22.89
CA ALA A 430 13.54 8.44 24.34
C ALA A 430 14.77 9.24 24.78
N GLN A 431 15.88 9.16 24.04
CA GLN A 431 17.06 10.01 24.30
C GLN A 431 16.74 11.49 24.10
N LEU A 432 16.06 11.84 23.00
CA LEU A 432 15.67 13.22 22.71
C LEU A 432 14.75 13.78 23.81
N ILE A 433 13.72 13.01 24.20
CA ILE A 433 12.76 13.39 25.24
C ILE A 433 13.43 13.47 26.62
N GLY A 434 14.35 12.55 26.92
CA GLY A 434 15.14 12.57 28.15
C GLY A 434 16.00 13.83 28.31
N ARG A 435 16.28 14.54 27.20
CA ARG A 435 16.96 15.85 27.20
C ARG A 435 16.00 17.04 27.27
N GLY A 436 14.72 16.80 27.54
CA GLY A 436 13.71 17.84 27.80
C GLY A 436 12.94 18.31 26.56
N HIS A 437 13.08 17.62 25.43
CA HIS A 437 12.30 17.92 24.22
C HIS A 437 10.92 17.26 24.25
N PRO A 438 9.93 17.81 23.52
CA PRO A 438 8.57 17.29 23.50
C PRO A 438 8.51 15.88 22.92
N GLY A 439 7.56 15.09 23.42
CA GLY A 439 7.20 13.78 22.89
C GLY A 439 5.69 13.64 22.73
N GLY A 440 5.26 12.85 21.75
CA GLY A 440 3.85 12.58 21.51
C GLY A 440 3.65 11.41 20.55
N ASP A 441 2.41 10.93 20.44
CA ASP A 441 2.05 9.97 19.40
C ASP A 441 2.09 10.65 18.00
N PRO A 442 2.11 9.88 16.89
CA PRO A 442 2.19 10.48 15.55
C PRO A 442 1.09 11.50 15.21
N VAL A 443 -0.11 11.36 15.77
CA VAL A 443 -1.22 12.30 15.54
C VAL A 443 -0.97 13.59 16.31
N GLN A 444 -0.52 13.49 17.56
CA GLN A 444 -0.13 14.66 18.38
C GLN A 444 1.05 15.42 17.74
N LEU A 445 2.03 14.72 17.18
CA LEU A 445 3.16 15.32 16.47
C LEU A 445 2.69 16.07 15.21
N ALA A 446 1.76 15.51 14.43
CA ALA A 446 1.16 16.19 13.28
C ALA A 446 0.39 17.46 13.68
N GLN A 447 -0.35 17.41 14.79
CA GLN A 447 -1.06 18.56 15.34
C GLN A 447 -0.09 19.66 15.80
N ALA A 448 1.01 19.29 16.45
CA ALA A 448 2.04 20.24 16.86
C ALA A 448 2.73 20.92 15.67
N LEU A 449 3.01 20.17 14.60
CA LEU A 449 3.51 20.73 13.33
C LEU A 449 2.49 21.70 12.71
N SER A 450 1.23 21.30 12.65
CA SER A 450 0.14 22.12 12.08
C SER A 450 -0.09 23.38 12.91
N ALA A 451 -0.03 23.33 14.23
CA ALA A 451 -0.15 24.51 15.08
C ALA A 451 1.02 25.50 14.88
N ARG A 452 2.20 25.00 14.50
CA ARG A 452 3.38 25.82 14.28
C ARG A 452 3.38 26.52 12.92
N TRP A 453 2.84 25.88 11.89
CA TRP A 453 2.94 26.35 10.50
C TRP A 453 1.60 26.58 9.79
N GLY A 454 0.49 26.07 10.28
CA GLY A 454 -0.86 26.19 9.70
C GLY A 454 -1.63 27.44 10.15
N GLY A 455 -0.91 28.54 10.44
CA GLY A 455 -1.47 29.83 10.84
C GLY A 455 -1.53 30.83 9.70
#